data_AF-A0A919GR27-F1
#
_entry.id   AF-A0A919GR27-F1
#
_cell.length_a   1.000
_cell.length_b   1.000
_cell.length_c   1.000
_cell.angle_alpha   90.00
_cell.angle_beta   90.00
_cell.angle_gamma   90.00
#
_symmetry.space_group_name_H-M   'P 1'
#
loop_
_entity.id
_entity.type
_entity.pdbx_description
1 polymer ?
#
loop_
_entity_poly.entity_id
_entity_poly.type
_entity_poly.pdbx_seq_one_letter_code
_entity_poly.pdbx_strand_id
1 'polypeptide(L)'
;MTVGIIHAFLRWVLDVFKPGTGKRRADARPTPPASGHTPERPCTAALRLPAHRSPYGLHPVLDGETAAMVRPYVITWEREFAAHERALQHRRRTALVLAAEFGVDLDQHLIGAGAVAR
;
A
#
# COMPACT_ATOMS: atom_id res chain seq x y z
N MET A 1 2.32 32.82 5.12
CA MET A 1 1.39 31.73 4.77
C MET A 1 2.08 30.71 3.87
N THR A 2 3.12 30.05 4.37
CA THR A 2 3.86 29.00 3.64
C THR A 2 3.39 27.66 4.16
N VAL A 3 2.17 27.27 3.80
CA VAL A 3 1.78 25.86 3.88
C VAL A 3 2.63 25.18 2.79
N GLY A 4 3.85 24.80 3.17
CA GLY A 4 4.96 24.58 2.27
C GLY A 4 4.72 23.45 1.30
N ILE A 5 5.40 23.50 0.15
CA ILE A 5 5.29 22.54 -0.95
C ILE A 5 5.39 21.08 -0.48
N ILE A 6 6.12 20.85 0.61
CA ILE A 6 6.25 19.56 1.30
C ILE A 6 4.89 19.05 1.79
N HIS A 7 4.07 19.91 2.42
CA HIS A 7 2.73 19.53 2.89
C HIS A 7 1.79 19.23 1.72
N ALA A 8 1.89 20.00 0.64
CA ALA A 8 1.10 19.75 -0.57
C ALA A 8 1.49 18.41 -1.21
N PHE A 9 2.79 18.12 -1.30
CA PHE A 9 3.31 16.87 -1.83
C PHE A 9 2.96 15.68 -0.93
N LEU A 10 3.15 15.78 0.39
CA LEU A 10 2.76 14.73 1.33
C LEU A 10 1.27 14.42 1.22
N ARG A 11 0.42 15.45 1.10
CA ARG A 11 -1.03 15.26 0.97
C ARG A 11 -1.39 14.56 -0.34
N TRP A 12 -0.72 14.91 -1.44
CA TRP A 12 -0.92 14.25 -2.74
C TRP A 12 -0.49 12.78 -2.70
N VAL A 13 0.69 12.49 -2.16
CA VAL A 13 1.20 11.13 -2.00
C VAL A 13 0.25 10.30 -1.13
N LEU A 14 -0.14 10.81 0.04
CA LEU A 14 -1.05 10.10 0.93
C LEU A 14 -2.41 9.83 0.27
N ASP A 15 -2.92 10.72 -0.57
CA ASP A 15 -4.19 10.52 -1.28
C ASP A 15 -4.10 9.40 -2.33
N VAL A 16 -2.98 9.29 -3.04
CA VAL A 16 -2.71 8.20 -4.00
C VAL A 16 -2.57 6.85 -3.29
N PHE A 17 -1.98 6.83 -2.10
CA PHE A 17 -1.76 5.61 -1.31
C PHE A 17 -2.86 5.31 -0.29
N LYS A 18 -3.94 6.10 -0.26
CA LYS A 18 -5.07 5.80 0.63
C LYS A 18 -5.55 4.39 0.32
N PRO A 19 -5.53 3.48 1.31
CA PRO A 19 -6.05 2.14 1.12
C PRO A 19 -7.49 2.28 0.65
N GLY A 20 -7.79 1.69 -0.52
CA GLY A 20 -9.13 1.72 -1.08
C GLY A 20 -10.10 1.25 -0.01
N THR A 21 -10.87 2.19 0.57
CA THR A 21 -11.78 1.88 1.67
C THR A 21 -12.71 0.80 1.15
N GLY A 22 -12.63 -0.39 1.72
CA GLY A 22 -13.32 -1.61 1.27
C GLY A 22 -14.85 -1.54 1.33
N LYS A 23 -15.43 -0.34 1.31
CA LYS A 23 -16.86 -0.04 1.29
C LYS A 23 -17.59 -0.68 0.11
N ARG A 24 -16.89 -1.01 -0.98
CA ARG A 24 -17.47 -1.82 -2.08
C ARG A 24 -17.91 -3.23 -1.66
N ARG A 25 -17.48 -3.72 -0.48
CA ARG A 25 -17.98 -4.96 0.13
C ARG A 25 -18.95 -4.74 1.29
N ALA A 26 -19.10 -3.50 1.77
CA ALA A 26 -20.08 -3.15 2.81
C ALA A 26 -21.48 -2.91 2.23
N ASP A 27 -21.57 -2.47 0.97
CA ASP A 27 -22.84 -2.34 0.24
C ASP A 27 -23.34 -3.66 -0.36
N ALA A 28 -22.61 -4.77 -0.14
CA ALA A 28 -23.15 -6.09 -0.38
C ALA A 28 -24.21 -6.36 0.68
N ARG A 29 -25.44 -5.96 0.35
CA ARG A 29 -26.69 -6.25 1.06
C ARG A 29 -26.56 -7.62 1.75
N PRO A 30 -26.71 -7.72 3.08
CA PRO A 30 -26.71 -9.01 3.75
C PRO A 30 -27.78 -9.86 3.07
N THR A 31 -27.36 -10.98 2.49
CA THR A 31 -28.29 -11.95 1.92
C THR A 31 -29.10 -12.46 3.10
N PRO A 32 -30.43 -12.29 3.11
CA PRO A 32 -31.23 -12.79 4.23
C PRO A 32 -31.02 -14.30 4.36
N PRO A 33 -30.89 -14.84 5.58
CA PRO A 33 -30.91 -16.29 5.76
C PRO A 33 -32.22 -16.80 5.16
N ALA A 34 -32.13 -17.82 4.30
CA ALA A 34 -33.30 -18.42 3.69
C ALA A 34 -34.24 -18.94 4.78
N SER A 35 -35.34 -18.22 4.98
CA SER A 35 -36.42 -18.61 5.88
C SER A 35 -37.06 -19.90 5.38
N GLY A 36 -37.13 -20.90 6.25
CA GLY A 36 -38.22 -21.87 6.41
C GLY A 36 -38.88 -22.45 5.16
N HIS A 37 -38.74 -23.77 5.02
CA HIS A 37 -39.55 -24.64 4.16
C HIS A 37 -41.00 -24.19 3.93
N THR A 38 -41.34 -23.94 2.67
CA THR A 38 -42.70 -24.04 2.15
C THR A 38 -42.76 -25.29 1.26
N PRO A 39 -43.66 -26.27 1.49
CA PRO A 39 -43.80 -27.38 0.57
C PRO A 39 -44.63 -26.93 -0.64
N GLU A 40 -43.96 -26.69 -1.75
CA GLU A 40 -44.60 -26.41 -3.04
C GLU A 40 -45.02 -27.75 -3.70
N ARG A 41 -46.30 -27.83 -4.09
CA ARG A 41 -46.92 -29.02 -4.70
C ARG A 41 -46.22 -29.41 -6.02
N PRO A 42 -46.18 -30.70 -6.38
CA PRO A 42 -45.41 -31.19 -7.52
C PRO A 42 -46.13 -30.84 -8.82
N CYS A 43 -45.53 -29.94 -9.61
CA CYS A 43 -45.90 -29.74 -11.00
C CYS A 43 -44.68 -30.07 -11.89
N THR A 44 -44.84 -31.16 -12.63
CA THR A 44 -44.10 -31.56 -13.85
C THR A 44 -42.57 -31.56 -13.78
N ALA A 45 -42.02 -32.78 -13.85
CA ALA A 45 -40.59 -33.07 -13.90
C ALA A 45 -39.88 -32.38 -15.09
N ALA A 46 -39.45 -31.14 -14.90
CA ALA A 46 -38.31 -30.64 -15.63
C ALA A 46 -37.09 -31.43 -15.12
N LEU A 47 -36.49 -32.23 -16.00
CA LEU A 47 -35.20 -32.87 -15.77
C LEU A 47 -34.22 -31.79 -15.30
N ARG A 48 -33.97 -31.74 -13.99
CA ARG A 48 -33.06 -30.78 -13.37
C ARG A 48 -31.67 -31.09 -13.91
N LEU A 49 -31.19 -30.25 -14.82
CA LEU A 49 -29.80 -30.26 -15.24
C LEU A 49 -28.92 -30.13 -13.98
N PRO A 50 -27.80 -30.87 -13.88
CA PRO A 50 -26.86 -30.68 -12.78
C PRO A 50 -26.48 -29.20 -12.71
N ALA A 51 -26.52 -28.62 -11.50
CA ALA A 51 -26.12 -27.24 -11.30
C ALA A 51 -24.72 -27.05 -11.87
N HIS A 52 -24.57 -26.19 -12.88
CA HIS A 52 -23.30 -25.93 -13.54
C HIS A 52 -22.30 -25.41 -12.49
N ARG A 53 -21.33 -26.25 -12.14
CA ARG A 53 -20.30 -25.92 -11.15
C ARG A 53 -19.00 -25.63 -11.87
N SER A 54 -18.49 -24.41 -11.72
CA SER A 54 -17.12 -24.08 -12.12
C SER A 54 -16.16 -25.02 -11.38
N PRO A 55 -15.18 -25.65 -12.06
CA PRO A 55 -14.16 -26.50 -11.43
C PRO A 55 -13.40 -25.76 -10.29
N TYR A 56 -13.35 -24.44 -10.35
CA TYR A 56 -12.70 -23.57 -9.36
C TYR A 56 -13.60 -23.21 -8.16
N GLY A 57 -14.87 -23.60 -8.16
CA GLY A 57 -15.82 -23.36 -7.07
C GLY A 57 -15.78 -24.40 -5.95
N LEU A 58 -14.73 -25.24 -5.93
CA LEU A 58 -14.50 -26.30 -4.96
C LEU A 58 -13.43 -25.96 -3.93
N HIS A 59 -12.74 -24.83 -4.08
CA HIS A 59 -11.71 -24.46 -3.12
C HIS A 59 -12.36 -24.11 -1.78
N PRO A 60 -11.82 -24.64 -0.66
CA PRO A 60 -12.20 -24.15 0.65
C PRO A 60 -12.00 -22.63 0.67
N VAL A 61 -12.92 -21.93 1.34
CA VAL A 61 -12.82 -20.48 1.53
C VAL A 61 -11.43 -20.20 2.09
N LEU A 62 -10.63 -19.43 1.36
CA LEU A 62 -9.27 -19.13 1.76
C LEU A 62 -9.34 -18.28 3.03
N ASP A 63 -8.96 -18.90 4.15
CA ASP A 63 -8.90 -18.19 5.42
C ASP A 63 -7.66 -17.27 5.42
N GLY A 64 -7.91 -15.97 5.42
CA GLY A 64 -6.88 -14.94 5.45
C GLY A 64 -6.09 -14.91 6.75
N GLU A 65 -6.62 -15.53 7.82
CA GLU A 65 -5.92 -15.65 9.11
C GLU A 65 -4.96 -16.85 9.13
N THR A 66 -5.16 -17.84 8.26
CA THR A 66 -4.31 -19.03 8.18
C THR A 66 -2.94 -18.73 7.54
N ALA A 67 -2.82 -17.68 6.74
CA ALA A 67 -1.59 -17.29 6.07
C ALA A 67 -1.29 -15.81 6.24
N ALA A 68 -0.10 -15.48 6.76
CA ALA A 68 0.36 -14.11 6.86
C ALA A 68 0.40 -13.48 5.45
N MET A 69 -0.31 -12.36 5.26
CA MET A 69 -0.22 -11.56 4.04
C MET A 69 1.18 -10.94 3.91
N VAL A 70 2.10 -11.68 3.30
CA VAL A 70 3.40 -11.15 2.90
C VAL A 70 3.18 -10.25 1.69
N ARG A 71 3.72 -9.03 1.72
CA ARG A 71 3.79 -8.12 0.57
C ARG A 71 5.25 -8.04 0.10
N PRO A 72 5.75 -9.00 -0.72
CA PRO A 72 7.16 -9.08 -1.06
C PRO A 72 7.74 -7.75 -1.57
N TYR A 73 6.98 -7.05 -2.41
CA TYR A 73 7.40 -5.78 -3.02
C TYR A 73 7.57 -4.63 -2.02
N VAL A 74 6.87 -4.67 -0.88
CA VAL A 74 6.99 -3.65 0.15
C VAL A 74 8.26 -3.87 0.95
N ILE A 75 8.53 -5.14 1.29
CA ILE A 75 9.74 -5.53 2.02
C ILE A 75 10.98 -5.19 1.19
N THR A 76 10.96 -5.42 -0.13
CA THR A 76 12.08 -5.04 -0.99
C THR A 76 12.25 -3.52 -1.06
N TRP A 77 11.16 -2.78 -1.25
CA TRP A 77 11.19 -1.32 -1.31
C TRP A 77 11.69 -0.69 0.01
N GLU A 78 11.22 -1.16 1.16
CA GLU A 78 11.67 -0.68 2.47
C GLU A 78 13.17 -0.92 2.69
N ARG A 79 13.67 -2.08 2.25
CA ARG A 79 15.11 -2.40 2.33
C ARG A 79 15.96 -1.48 1.47
N GLU A 80 15.54 -1.25 0.23
CA GLU A 80 16.22 -0.34 -0.70
C GLU A 80 16.22 1.10 -0.17
N PHE A 81 15.05 1.56 0.30
CA PHE A 81 14.91 2.89 0.89
C PHE A 81 15.84 3.06 2.11
N ALA A 82 15.83 2.09 3.03
CA ALA A 82 16.70 2.13 4.20
C ALA A 82 18.19 2.06 3.84
N ALA A 83 18.57 1.31 2.78
CA ALA A 83 19.94 1.27 2.30
C ALA A 83 20.38 2.63 1.73
N HIS A 84 19.50 3.29 0.97
CA HIS A 84 19.75 4.61 0.42
C HIS A 84 19.94 5.67 1.52
N GLU A 85 19.07 5.66 2.53
CA GLU A 85 19.16 6.58 3.67
C GLU A 85 20.46 6.39 4.46
N ARG A 86 20.87 5.14 4.71
CA ARG A 86 22.16 4.84 5.36
C ARG A 86 23.34 5.33 4.53
N ALA A 87 23.31 5.19 3.21
CA ALA A 87 24.37 5.67 2.32
C ALA A 87 24.50 7.20 2.37
N LEU A 88 23.37 7.92 2.36
CA LEU A 88 23.32 9.37 2.55
C LEU A 88 23.88 9.78 3.91
N GLN A 89 23.47 9.10 4.98
CA GLN A 89 23.94 9.39 6.32
C GLN A 89 25.44 9.14 6.45
N HIS A 90 25.95 8.04 5.88
CA HIS A 90 27.38 7.75 5.83
C HIS A 90 28.12 8.87 5.10
N ARG A 91 27.66 9.27 3.90
CA ARG A 91 28.26 10.36 3.12
C ARG A 91 28.30 11.67 3.90
N ARG A 92 27.21 12.03 4.60
CA ARG A 92 27.16 13.23 5.45
C ARG A 92 28.18 13.16 6.60
N ARG A 93 28.27 12.02 7.27
CA ARG A 93 29.25 11.82 8.36
C ARG A 93 30.68 11.90 7.84
N THR A 94 30.98 11.26 6.71
CA THR A 94 32.31 11.35 6.08
C THR A 94 32.62 12.78 5.66
N ALA A 95 31.66 13.50 5.06
CA ALA A 95 31.86 14.89 4.69
C ALA A 95 32.16 15.78 5.91
N LEU A 96 31.46 15.58 7.04
CA LEU A 96 31.73 16.31 8.28
C LEU A 96 33.14 16.03 8.84
N VAL A 97 33.58 14.77 8.81
CA VAL A 97 34.93 14.39 9.26
C VAL A 97 36.00 15.05 8.40
N LEU A 98 35.86 14.95 7.08
CA LEU A 98 36.81 15.56 6.14
C LEU A 98 36.80 17.09 6.26
N ALA A 99 35.62 17.69 6.41
CA ALA A 99 35.50 19.13 6.61
C ALA A 99 36.27 19.62 7.84
N ALA A 100 36.21 18.88 8.96
CA ALA A 100 36.98 19.19 10.15
C ALA A 100 38.50 19.04 9.92
N GLU A 101 38.93 18.01 9.17
CA GLU A 101 40.34 17.77 8.85
C GLU A 101 40.93 18.87 7.95
N PHE A 102 40.17 19.32 6.96
CA PHE A 102 40.59 20.33 6.00
C PHE A 102 40.22 21.78 6.39
N GLY A 103 39.58 21.98 7.54
CA GLY A 103 39.13 23.30 8.00
C GLY A 103 38.05 23.94 7.10
N VAL A 104 37.24 23.14 6.42
CA VAL A 104 36.17 23.59 5.53
C VAL A 104 34.88 23.79 6.33
N ASP A 105 34.30 24.99 6.29
CA ASP A 105 32.98 25.24 6.88
C ASP A 105 31.85 24.84 5.91
N LEU A 106 31.10 23.80 6.28
CA LEU A 106 29.98 23.28 5.50
C LEU A 106 28.71 24.13 5.64
N ASP A 107 28.58 24.93 6.71
CA ASP A 107 27.38 25.77 6.93
C ASP A 107 27.34 26.95 5.95
N GLN A 108 28.51 27.51 5.60
CA GLN A 108 28.62 28.58 4.61
C GLN A 108 28.30 28.10 3.17
N HIS A 109 28.52 26.82 2.87
CA HIS A 109 28.37 26.26 1.51
C HIS A 109 26.97 25.69 1.21
N LEU A 110 26.13 25.47 2.22
CA LEU A 110 24.71 25.11 2.01
C LEU A 110 23.84 26.33 1.64
N ILE A 111 24.30 27.55 1.93
CA ILE A 111 23.71 28.83 1.46
C ILE A 111 24.41 29.28 0.14
N GLY A 112 25.04 28.38 -0.61
CA GLY A 112 25.80 28.73 -1.82
C GLY A 112 25.09 28.48 -3.16
N ALA A 113 23.97 27.75 -3.19
CA ALA A 113 23.28 27.43 -4.44
C ALA A 113 22.53 28.62 -5.09
N GLY A 114 22.68 29.84 -4.54
CA GLY A 114 22.04 31.06 -5.03
C GLY A 114 22.96 32.10 -5.67
N ALA A 115 24.26 31.81 -5.86
CA ALA A 115 25.22 32.81 -6.36
C ALA A 115 25.98 32.38 -7.63
N VAL A 116 25.28 31.77 -8.60
CA VAL A 116 25.74 31.76 -10.00
C VAL A 116 24.75 32.57 -10.82
N ALA A 117 24.84 33.90 -10.67
CA ALA A 117 24.44 34.83 -11.70
C ALA A 117 25.71 35.59 -12.10
N ARG A 118 26.22 35.29 -13.29
CA ARG A 118 27.08 36.19 -14.05
C ARG A 118 26.63 36.20 -15.49
#